data_AF-C1AD36-F1
#
_entry.id   AF-C1AD36-F1
#
_cell.length_a   1.000
_cell.length_b   1.000
_cell.length_c   1.000
_cell.angle_alpha   90.00
_cell.angle_beta   90.00
_cell.angle_gamma   90.00
#
_symmetry.space_group_name_H-M   'P 1'
#
loop_
_entity.id
_entity.type
_entity.pdbx_description
1 polymer ?
#
loop_
_entity_poly.entity_id
_entity_poly.type
_entity_poly.pdbx_seq_one_letter_code
_entity_poly.pdbx_strand_id
1 'polypeptide(L)'
;MSRDAELRERVRNAIHSGQSLDQVVALLRDAGCSKGQSIIVLADATSMDMAAATAAVNGGQVWKEQRVQDESLNAGLWDTMSHHGKPQSDGSTDLTDWLERQD
;
A
#
# COMPACT_ATOMS: atom_id res chain seq x y z
N MET A 1 -2.78 12.55 25.13
CA MET A 1 -2.30 11.23 24.67
C MET A 1 -1.78 11.40 23.23
N SER A 2 -0.89 10.54 22.74
CA SER A 2 -0.50 10.60 21.31
C SER A 2 -1.60 9.97 20.45
N ARG A 3 -1.72 10.43 19.20
CA ARG A 3 -2.68 9.91 18.21
C ARG A 3 -2.54 8.40 17.99
N ASP A 4 -1.32 7.88 18.08
CA ASP A 4 -1.00 6.45 18.01
C ASP A 4 -1.55 5.66 19.20
N ALA A 5 -1.44 6.19 20.42
CA ALA A 5 -1.95 5.53 21.61
C ALA A 5 -3.48 5.44 21.59
N GLU A 6 -4.15 6.48 21.12
CA GLU A 6 -5.61 6.51 20.93
C GLU A 6 -6.07 5.51 19.87
N LEU A 7 -5.35 5.39 18.75
CA LEU A 7 -5.67 4.42 17.70
C LEU A 7 -5.54 2.98 18.22
N ARG A 8 -4.43 2.66 18.90
CA ARG A 8 -4.20 1.33 19.50
C ARG A 8 -5.29 0.98 20.51
N GLU A 9 -5.74 1.95 21.30
CA GLU A 9 -6.82 1.76 22.25
C GLU A 9 -8.17 1.50 21.56
N ARG A 10 -8.49 2.26 20.50
CA ARG A 10 -9.69 2.03 19.67
C ARG A 10 -9.70 0.64 19.05
N VAL A 11 -8.56 0.18 18.53
CA VAL A 11 -8.39 -1.16 17.95
C VAL A 11 -8.62 -2.25 19.01
N ARG A 12 -8.01 -2.11 20.19
CA ARG A 12 -8.25 -3.04 21.31
C ARG A 12 -9.72 -3.10 21.70
N ASN A 13 -10.38 -1.95 21.82
CA ASN A 13 -11.79 -1.88 22.17
C ASN A 13 -12.70 -2.52 21.10
N ALA A 14 -12.37 -2.32 19.82
CA ALA A 14 -13.07 -2.98 18.72
C ALA A 14 -12.98 -4.51 18.82
N ILE A 15 -11.77 -5.04 19.06
CA ILE A 15 -11.54 -6.48 19.25
C ILE A 15 -12.31 -7.02 20.47
N HIS A 16 -12.24 -6.33 21.61
CA HIS A 16 -12.94 -6.74 22.84
C HIS A 16 -14.47 -6.68 22.70
N SER A 17 -14.98 -5.78 21.86
CA SER A 17 -16.40 -5.68 21.55
C SER A 17 -16.89 -6.76 20.57
N GLY A 18 -16.00 -7.69 20.17
CA GLY A 18 -16.33 -8.77 19.25
C GLY A 18 -16.47 -8.33 17.79
N GLN A 19 -15.90 -7.18 17.41
CA GLN A 19 -15.86 -6.79 16.00
C GLN A 19 -15.04 -7.79 15.18
N SER A 20 -15.43 -7.98 13.93
CA SER A 20 -14.68 -8.86 13.03
C SER A 20 -13.31 -8.26 12.69
N LEU A 21 -12.35 -9.12 12.34
CA LEU A 21 -11.03 -8.67 11.90
C LEU A 21 -11.11 -7.69 10.71
N ASP A 22 -12.04 -7.89 9.78
CA ASP A 22 -12.23 -6.98 8.65
C ASP A 22 -12.68 -5.58 9.10
N GLN A 23 -13.54 -5.48 10.12
CA GLN A 23 -13.95 -4.19 10.69
C GLN A 23 -12.78 -3.48 11.38
N VAL A 24 -11.94 -4.23 12.10
CA VAL A 24 -10.73 -3.70 12.74
C VAL A 24 -9.73 -3.18 11.70
N VAL A 25 -9.54 -3.93 10.61
CA VAL A 25 -8.64 -3.55 9.51
C VAL A 25 -9.18 -2.34 8.75
N ALA A 26 -10.50 -2.22 8.57
CA ALA A 26 -11.12 -1.02 8.00
C ALA A 26 -10.89 0.21 8.88
N LEU A 27 -11.03 0.08 10.21
CA LEU A 27 -10.75 1.17 11.15
C LEU A 27 -9.29 1.65 11.08
N LEU A 28 -8.34 0.74 10.93
CA LEU A 28 -6.93 1.07 10.75
C LEU A 28 -6.69 1.84 9.43
N ARG A 29 -7.35 1.41 8.35
CA ARG A 29 -7.29 2.10 7.06
C ARG A 29 -7.87 3.50 7.12
N ASP A 30 -9.04 3.66 7.72
CA ASP A 30 -9.70 4.97 7.88
C ASP A 30 -8.88 5.93 8.76
N ALA A 31 -8.08 5.39 9.68
CA ALA A 31 -7.12 6.17 10.47
C ALA A 31 -5.88 6.60 9.67
N GLY A 32 -5.72 6.14 8.43
CA GLY A 32 -4.60 6.44 7.55
C GLY A 32 -3.40 5.50 7.72
N CYS A 33 -3.56 4.36 8.40
CA CYS A 33 -2.47 3.39 8.49
C CYS A 33 -2.17 2.78 7.12
N SER A 34 -0.89 2.65 6.81
CA SER A 34 -0.45 1.79 5.72
C SER A 34 -0.79 0.33 6.02
N LYS A 35 -0.75 -0.50 4.98
CA LYS A 35 -0.95 -1.94 5.12
C LYS A 35 0.05 -2.57 6.10
N GLY A 36 1.32 -2.18 6.04
CA GLY A 36 2.36 -2.67 6.95
C GLY A 36 2.13 -2.22 8.40
N GLN A 37 1.72 -0.97 8.61
CA GLN A 37 1.34 -0.47 9.93
C GLN A 37 0.13 -1.22 10.49
N SER A 38 -0.84 -1.55 9.62
CA SER A 38 -2.03 -2.31 10.02
C SER A 38 -1.67 -3.71 10.52
N ILE A 39 -0.69 -4.38 9.89
CA ILE A 39 -0.20 -5.70 10.34
C ILE A 39 0.42 -5.59 11.73
N ILE A 40 1.30 -4.61 11.96
CA ILE A 40 1.99 -4.42 13.23
C ILE A 40 0.98 -4.12 14.35
N VAL A 41 0.06 -3.17 14.12
CA VAL A 41 -0.93 -2.80 15.13
C VAL A 41 -1.89 -3.96 15.42
N LEU A 42 -2.26 -4.75 14.41
CA LEU A 42 -3.10 -5.92 14.61
C LEU A 42 -2.39 -6.99 15.43
N ALA A 43 -1.15 -7.36 15.09
CA ALA A 43 -0.35 -8.34 15.83
C ALA A 43 -0.21 -7.94 17.31
N ASP A 44 0.10 -6.67 17.58
CA ASP A 44 0.22 -6.14 18.93
C ASP A 44 -1.12 -6.18 19.70
N ALA A 45 -2.25 -5.94 19.04
CA ALA A 45 -3.55 -5.82 19.69
C ALA A 45 -4.26 -7.16 19.93
N THR A 46 -3.95 -8.20 19.15
CA THR A 46 -4.58 -9.53 19.24
C THR A 46 -3.66 -10.60 19.81
N SER A 47 -2.40 -10.25 20.13
CA SER A 47 -1.34 -11.21 20.48
C SER A 47 -1.12 -12.28 19.40
N MET A 48 -1.48 -11.97 18.15
CA MET A 48 -1.20 -12.83 17.00
C MET A 48 0.27 -12.73 16.62
N ASP A 49 0.82 -13.82 16.08
CA ASP A 49 2.11 -13.72 15.41
C ASP A 49 2.00 -12.88 14.12
N MET A 50 3.16 -12.43 13.63
CA MET A 50 3.23 -11.60 12.44
C MET A 50 2.70 -12.31 11.18
N ALA A 51 2.79 -13.63 11.09
CA ALA A 51 2.32 -14.38 9.93
C ALA A 51 0.78 -14.42 9.90
N ALA A 52 0.14 -14.65 11.04
CA ALA A 52 -1.30 -14.62 11.20
C ALA A 52 -1.87 -13.21 10.97
N ALA A 53 -1.22 -12.17 11.50
CA ALA A 53 -1.61 -10.78 11.25
C ALA A 53 -1.47 -10.41 9.76
N THR A 54 -0.40 -10.86 9.12
CA THR A 54 -0.17 -10.68 7.68
C THR A 54 -1.26 -11.37 6.86
N ALA A 55 -1.60 -12.62 7.20
CA ALA A 55 -2.65 -13.38 6.53
C ALA A 55 -4.03 -12.72 6.69
N ALA A 56 -4.36 -12.19 7.87
CA ALA A 56 -5.62 -11.49 8.13
C ALA A 56 -5.73 -10.21 7.28
N VAL A 57 -4.70 -9.36 7.30
CA VAL A 57 -4.68 -8.09 6.55
C VAL A 57 -4.66 -8.32 5.03
N ASN A 58 -3.93 -9.33 4.55
CA ASN A 58 -3.89 -9.69 3.12
C ASN A 58 -5.14 -10.43 2.63
N GLY A 59 -5.75 -11.22 3.51
CA GLY A 59 -6.92 -12.03 3.20
C GLY A 59 -8.22 -11.21 3.15
N GLY A 60 -8.29 -10.13 3.95
CA GLY A 60 -9.44 -9.25 4.05
C GLY A 60 -9.74 -8.46 2.76
N GLN A 61 -11.01 -8.12 2.57
CA GLN A 61 -11.45 -7.36 1.38
C GLN A 61 -10.94 -5.91 1.37
N VAL A 62 -10.70 -5.35 2.56
CA VAL A 62 -10.28 -3.94 2.77
C VAL A 62 -9.06 -3.56 1.94
N TRP A 63 -8.07 -4.45 1.81
CA TRP A 63 -6.84 -4.17 1.05
C TRP A 63 -6.84 -4.80 -0.35
N LYS A 64 -7.81 -5.65 -0.68
CA LYS A 64 -7.98 -6.21 -2.03
C LYS A 64 -8.57 -5.17 -2.99
N GLU A 65 -9.52 -4.37 -2.54
CA GLU A 65 -10.12 -3.30 -3.36
C GLU A 65 -9.09 -2.24 -3.77
N GLN A 66 -8.15 -1.91 -2.88
CA GLN A 66 -7.03 -1.01 -3.19
C GLN A 66 -6.18 -1.58 -4.34
N ARG A 67 -5.86 -2.88 -4.31
CA ARG A 67 -5.09 -3.51 -5.40
C ARG A 67 -5.80 -3.37 -6.75
N VAL A 68 -7.11 -3.57 -6.80
CA VAL A 68 -7.90 -3.43 -8.04
C VAL A 68 -7.89 -1.97 -8.53
N GLN A 69 -8.01 -1.00 -7.61
CA GLN A 69 -7.93 0.42 -7.95
C GLN A 69 -6.53 0.83 -8.42
N ASP A 70 -5.48 0.36 -7.74
CA ASP A 70 -4.09 0.63 -8.10
C ASP A 70 -3.73 -0.03 -9.46
N GLU A 71 -4.23 -1.24 -9.72
CA GLU A 71 -4.08 -1.93 -11.02
C GLU A 71 -4.82 -1.19 -12.14
N SER A 72 -6.04 -0.70 -11.89
CA SER A 72 -6.79 0.11 -12.86
C SER A 72 -6.11 1.46 -13.12
N LEU A 73 -5.56 2.10 -12.09
CA LEU A 73 -4.82 3.35 -12.23
C LEU A 73 -3.54 3.12 -13.03
N ASN A 74 -2.78 2.08 -12.70
CA ASN A 74 -1.58 1.69 -13.46
C ASN A 74 -1.92 1.35 -14.90
N ALA A 75 -3.00 0.61 -15.16
CA ALA A 75 -3.43 0.30 -16.53
C ALA A 75 -3.72 1.59 -17.33
N GLY A 76 -4.42 2.56 -16.73
CA GLY A 76 -4.66 3.87 -17.36
C GLY A 76 -3.38 4.69 -17.59
N LEU A 77 -2.41 4.61 -16.68
CA LEU A 77 -1.09 5.24 -16.86
C LEU A 77 -0.30 4.60 -18.00
N TRP A 78 -0.30 3.27 -18.10
CA TRP A 78 0.35 2.55 -19.20
C TRP A 78 -0.31 2.86 -20.55
N ASP A 79 -1.64 2.94 -20.60
CA ASP A 79 -2.39 3.30 -21.80
C ASP A 79 -2.12 4.74 -22.23
N THR A 80 -2.02 5.66 -21.27
CA THR A 80 -1.66 7.07 -21.55
C THR A 80 -0.22 7.19 -22.06
N MET A 81 0.73 6.46 -21.45
CA MET A 81 2.14 6.46 -21.88
C MET A 81 2.34 5.81 -23.25
N SER A 82 1.59 4.75 -23.57
CA SER A 82 1.66 4.09 -24.88
C SER A 82 1.04 4.94 -26.00
N HIS A 83 0.00 5.74 -25.70
CA HIS A 83 -0.58 6.69 -26.65
C HIS A 83 0.28 7.95 -26.86
N HIS A 84 1.11 8.33 -25.89
CA HIS A 84 2.07 9.46 -26.00
C HIS A 84 3.49 9.04 -26.45
N GLY A 85 3.70 7.78 -26.83
CA GLY A 85 5.02 7.23 -27.12
C GLY A 85 5.17 6.64 -28.52
N LYS A 86 5.07 7.45 -29.58
CA LYS A 86 6.08 7.32 -30.65
C LYS A 86 7.16 8.34 -30.33
N PRO A 87 8.36 7.94 -29.91
CA PRO A 87 9.47 8.88 -29.90
C PRO A 87 9.58 9.38 -31.34
N GLN A 88 9.44 10.69 -31.54
CA GLN A 88 10.10 11.31 -32.69
C GLN A 88 11.57 10.96 -32.50
N SER A 89 12.07 10.06 -33.34
CA SER A 89 13.50 9.80 -33.43
C SER A 89 14.13 11.02 -34.10
N ASP A 90 14.29 12.12 -33.38
CA ASP A 90 15.17 13.21 -33.75
C ASP A 90 16.60 12.86 -33.33
N GLY A 91 17.17 11.93 -34.09
CA GLY A 91 18.63 11.79 -34.20
C GLY A 91 19.38 11.57 -32.87
N SER A 92 19.46 10.32 -32.44
CA SER A 92 20.69 9.70 -31.90
C SER A 92 21.62 10.65 -31.14
N THR A 93 21.36 10.87 -29.85
CA THR A 93 22.48 11.06 -28.92
C THR A 93 22.82 9.69 -28.36
N ASP A 94 23.69 9.00 -29.08
CA ASP A 94 24.31 7.75 -28.65
C ASP A 94 25.03 8.03 -27.32
N LEU A 95 24.69 7.26 -26.28
CA LEU A 95 25.30 7.37 -24.94
C LEU A 95 26.83 7.21 -24.98
N THR A 96 27.34 6.60 -26.06
CA THR A 96 28.76 6.48 -26.36
C THR A 96 29.41 7.86 -26.58
N ASP A 97 28.70 8.79 -27.21
CA ASP A 97 29.19 10.13 -27.59
C ASP A 97 29.31 11.08 -26.38
N TRP A 98 28.63 10.77 -25.26
CA TRP A 98 28.73 11.51 -24.00
C TRP A 98 29.92 11.04 -23.15
N LEU A 99 30.28 9.75 -23.22
CA LEU A 99 31.38 9.16 -22.46
C LEU A 99 32.76 9.52 -23.03
N GLU A 100 32.88 9.74 -24.34
CA GLU A 100 34.15 10.09 -24.99
C GLU A 100 34.57 11.57 -24.83
N ARG A 101 33.69 12.43 -24.27
CA ARG A 101 33.97 13.86 -24.06
C ARG A 101 34.44 14.21 -22.65
N GLN A 102 34.82 13.21 -21.85
CA GLN A 102 35.26 13.38 -20.46
C GLN A 102 36.77 13.15 -20.24
N ASP A 103 37.55 13.01 -21.31
CA ASP A 103 39.03 13.01 -21.26
C ASP A 103 39.62 14.34 -21.74
#